data_AF-A0A0F8YMI0-F1
#
_entry.id   AF-A0A0F8YMI0-F1
#
_cell.length_a   1.000
_cell.length_b   1.000
_cell.length_c   1.000
_cell.angle_alpha   90.00
_cell.angle_beta   90.00
_cell.angle_gamma   90.00
#
_symmetry.space_group_name_H-M   'P 1'
#
loop_
_entity.id
_entity.type
_entity.pdbx_description
1 polymer ?
#
loop_
_entity_poly.entity_id
_entity_poly.type
_entity_poly.pdbx_seq_one_letter_code
_entity_poly.pdbx_strand_id
1 'polypeptide(L)'
;MADETKSELSLVLAAAAARSLAAARRKGFVRPASPENDGETVALMHSELSEVLEAIRTDGYRRRSDHVPEISAVAEEYADLIIRVLGACAAHGIDIGTAIEAKMAFNEGRPYRHGKKF
;
A
#
# COMPACT_ATOMS: atom_id res chain seq x y z
N MET A 1 -8.20 -1.50 -32.02
CA MET A 1 -8.03 -1.22 -30.58
C MET A 1 -6.71 -1.83 -30.21
N ALA A 2 -5.76 -1.05 -29.69
CA ALA A 2 -4.50 -1.63 -29.22
C ALA A 2 -4.85 -2.66 -28.14
N ASP A 3 -4.26 -3.85 -28.24
CA ASP A 3 -4.25 -4.82 -27.16
C ASP A 3 -3.44 -4.19 -26.03
N GLU A 4 -4.12 -3.47 -25.13
CA GLU A 4 -3.50 -2.92 -23.93
C GLU A 4 -3.25 -4.08 -22.96
N THR A 5 -2.26 -4.90 -23.31
CA THR A 5 -1.76 -5.90 -22.39
C THR A 5 -1.21 -5.13 -21.18
N LYS A 6 -1.82 -5.34 -20.01
CA LYS A 6 -1.33 -4.77 -18.76
C LYS A 6 0.14 -5.14 -18.57
N SER A 7 0.93 -4.19 -18.09
CA SER A 7 2.32 -4.45 -17.76
C SER A 7 2.44 -5.53 -16.67
N GLU A 8 3.63 -6.12 -16.56
CA GLU A 8 3.94 -7.06 -15.48
C GLU A 8 3.70 -6.44 -14.10
N LEU A 9 4.12 -5.19 -13.88
CA LEU A 9 3.91 -4.48 -12.62
C LEU A 9 2.41 -4.34 -12.30
N SER A 10 1.62 -3.92 -13.29
CA SER A 10 0.17 -3.75 -13.13
C SER A 10 -0.52 -5.08 -12.81
N LEU A 11 -0.11 -6.17 -13.45
CA LEU A 11 -0.60 -7.52 -13.17
C LEU A 11 -0.24 -8.00 -11.76
N VAL A 12 1.01 -7.80 -11.32
CA VAL A 12 1.47 -8.19 -9.98
C VAL A 12 0.70 -7.43 -8.90
N LEU A 13 0.52 -6.12 -9.07
CA LEU A 13 -0.23 -5.29 -8.12
C LEU A 13 -1.72 -5.68 -8.07
N ALA A 14 -2.34 -5.98 -9.22
CA ALA A 14 -3.70 -6.47 -9.27
C ALA A 14 -3.86 -7.81 -8.54
N ALA A 15 -2.92 -8.74 -8.73
CA ALA A 15 -2.93 -10.03 -8.04
C ALA A 15 -2.73 -9.87 -6.52
N ALA A 16 -1.80 -9.01 -6.09
CA ALA A 16 -1.57 -8.70 -4.68
C ALA A 16 -2.81 -8.06 -4.04
N ALA A 17 -3.43 -7.07 -4.70
CA ALA A 17 -4.65 -6.42 -4.23
C ALA A 17 -5.83 -7.40 -4.08
N ALA A 18 -6.03 -8.28 -5.06
CA ALA A 18 -7.04 -9.33 -4.98
C ALA A 18 -6.78 -10.30 -3.81
N ARG A 19 -5.51 -10.69 -3.57
CA ARG A 19 -5.13 -11.54 -2.45
C ARG A 19 -5.37 -10.85 -1.09
N SER A 20 -5.01 -9.58 -0.97
CA SER A 20 -5.24 -8.78 0.24
C SER A 20 -6.73 -8.66 0.56
N LEU A 21 -7.56 -8.31 -0.43
CA LEU A 21 -9.01 -8.24 -0.25
C LEU A 21 -9.61 -9.58 0.13
N ALA A 22 -9.18 -10.68 -0.51
CA ALA A 22 -9.67 -12.01 -0.19
C ALA A 22 -9.33 -12.39 1.27
N ALA A 23 -8.15 -12.03 1.77
CA ALA A 23 -7.76 -12.25 3.16
C ALA A 23 -8.62 -11.42 4.13
N ALA A 24 -8.85 -10.14 3.83
CA ALA A 24 -9.71 -9.27 4.63
C ALA A 24 -11.15 -9.81 4.70
N ARG A 25 -11.71 -10.28 3.57
CA ARG A 25 -13.06 -10.90 3.51
C ARG A 25 -13.15 -12.13 4.40
N ARG A 26 -12.17 -13.04 4.30
CA ARG A 26 -12.15 -14.27 5.12
C ARG A 26 -12.11 -13.98 6.62
N LYS A 27 -11.47 -12.89 7.03
CA LYS A 27 -11.36 -12.47 8.43
C LYS A 27 -12.49 -11.53 8.88
N GLY A 28 -13.44 -11.20 8.01
CA GLY A 28 -14.57 -10.33 8.35
C GLY A 28 -14.22 -8.83 8.47
N PHE A 29 -13.10 -8.39 7.88
CA PHE A 29 -12.64 -7.00 7.95
C PHE A 29 -13.10 -6.12 6.79
N VAL A 30 -13.97 -6.62 5.89
CA VAL A 30 -14.51 -5.81 4.79
C VAL A 30 -15.84 -5.20 5.21
N ARG A 31 -15.89 -3.87 5.23
CA ARG A 31 -17.10 -3.09 5.49
C ARG A 31 -17.72 -2.61 4.17
N PRO A 32 -19.03 -2.32 4.14
CA PRO A 32 -19.65 -1.63 3.00
C PRO A 32 -18.99 -0.27 2.77
N ALA A 33 -18.84 0.16 1.53
CA ALA A 33 -18.32 1.49 1.22
C ALA A 33 -19.26 2.57 1.79
N SER A 34 -18.72 3.47 2.61
CA SER A 34 -19.40 4.66 3.14
C SER A 34 -18.34 5.68 3.58
N PRO A 35 -18.66 6.99 3.62
CA PRO A 35 -17.70 8.00 4.08
C PRO A 35 -17.07 7.70 5.44
N GLU A 36 -17.85 7.14 6.37
CA GLU A 36 -17.38 6.77 7.71
C GLU A 36 -16.41 5.58 7.66
N ASN A 37 -16.75 4.53 6.92
CA ASN A 37 -15.93 3.33 6.78
C ASN A 37 -14.65 3.61 5.97
N ASP A 38 -14.72 4.50 4.98
CA ASP A 38 -13.58 4.93 4.19
C ASP A 38 -12.63 5.78 5.04
N GLY A 39 -13.19 6.65 5.90
CA GLY A 39 -12.44 7.42 6.89
C GLY A 39 -11.73 6.52 7.91
N GLU A 40 -12.41 5.50 8.44
CA GLU A 40 -11.80 4.48 9.31
C GLU A 40 -10.67 3.74 8.59
N THR A 41 -10.89 3.34 7.34
CA THR A 41 -9.90 2.64 6.52
C THR A 41 -8.63 3.48 6.31
N VAL A 42 -8.78 4.78 6.04
CA VAL A 42 -7.63 5.71 5.94
C VAL A 42 -6.95 5.89 7.29
N ALA A 43 -7.71 6.03 8.39
CA ALA A 43 -7.14 6.16 9.73
C ALA A 43 -6.32 4.92 10.14
N LEU A 44 -6.74 3.72 9.75
CA LEU A 44 -5.97 2.49 9.94
C LEU A 44 -4.67 2.48 9.13
N MET A 45 -4.60 3.10 7.96
CA MET A 45 -3.32 3.25 7.25
C MET A 45 -2.39 4.24 7.95
N HIS A 46 -2.95 5.27 8.59
CA HIS A 46 -2.18 6.19 9.41
C HIS A 46 -1.60 5.53 10.68
N SER A 47 -2.31 4.54 11.27
CA SER A 47 -1.74 3.79 12.38
C SER A 47 -0.51 2.98 11.95
N GLU A 48 -0.54 2.32 10.78
CA GLU A 48 0.64 1.60 10.25
C GLU A 48 1.85 2.53 10.03
N LEU A 49 1.62 3.74 9.52
CA LEU A 49 2.69 4.73 9.40
C LEU A 49 3.23 5.19 10.76
N SER A 50 2.40 5.18 11.80
CA SER A 50 2.83 5.49 13.16
C SER A 50 3.67 4.34 13.73
N GLU A 51 3.34 3.09 13.40
CA GLU A 51 4.13 1.90 13.77
C GLU A 51 5.49 1.89 13.05
N VAL A 52 5.54 2.26 11.76
CA VAL A 52 6.81 2.50 11.04
C VAL A 52 7.69 3.51 11.80
N LEU A 53 7.11 4.65 12.21
CA LEU A 53 7.86 5.69 12.91
C LEU A 53 8.36 5.19 14.27
N GLU A 54 7.53 4.45 14.99
CA GLU A 54 7.89 3.84 16.27
C GLU A 54 9.04 2.84 16.10
N ALA A 55 8.94 1.90 15.16
CA ALA A 55 10.00 0.94 14.84
C ALA A 55 11.31 1.63 14.45
N ILE A 56 11.27 2.72 13.68
CA ILE A 56 12.48 3.50 13.38
C ILE A 56 13.11 4.08 14.66
N ARG A 57 12.27 4.56 15.59
CA ARG A 57 12.70 5.21 16.84
C ARG A 57 13.26 4.22 17.86
N THR A 58 12.67 3.04 17.99
CA THR A 58 13.01 2.04 19.01
C THR A 58 14.05 1.04 18.52
N ASP A 59 13.88 0.56 17.29
CA ASP A 59 14.54 -0.64 16.77
C ASP A 59 15.56 -0.29 15.67
N GLY A 60 15.33 0.83 14.98
CA GLY A 60 16.08 1.23 13.80
C GLY A 60 15.86 0.26 12.62
N TYR A 61 16.41 0.59 11.46
CA TYR A 61 16.13 -0.14 10.21
C TYR A 61 16.61 -1.60 10.16
N ARG A 62 17.48 -2.04 11.08
CA ARG A 62 18.16 -3.35 11.01
C ARG A 62 17.61 -4.40 11.95
N ARG A 63 16.89 -3.99 13.00
CA ARG A 63 16.32 -4.93 13.97
C ARG A 63 15.25 -5.78 13.29
N ARG A 64 15.30 -7.08 13.55
CA ARG A 64 14.36 -8.06 13.01
C ARG A 64 13.00 -7.92 13.69
N SER A 65 11.95 -8.17 12.93
CA SER A 65 10.60 -8.27 13.47
C SER A 65 10.51 -9.44 14.46
N ASP A 66 9.69 -9.25 15.50
CA ASP A 66 9.36 -10.30 16.48
C ASP A 66 8.27 -11.27 15.97
N HIS A 67 7.43 -10.83 15.02
CA HIS A 67 6.35 -11.64 14.44
C HIS A 67 6.77 -12.36 13.17
N VAL A 68 7.60 -11.71 12.34
CA VAL A 68 8.11 -12.19 11.06
C VAL A 68 9.64 -12.08 11.08
N PRO A 69 10.34 -13.02 11.76
CA PRO A 69 11.79 -12.96 11.94
C PRO A 69 12.58 -12.91 10.64
N GLU A 70 11.94 -13.15 9.51
CA GLU A 70 12.20 -12.92 8.08
C GLU A 70 12.80 -11.58 7.67
N ILE A 71 12.22 -10.53 8.25
CA ILE A 71 12.33 -9.15 7.80
C ILE A 71 12.65 -8.22 8.98
N SER A 72 12.92 -6.95 8.72
CA SER A 72 13.06 -5.96 9.80
C SER A 72 11.69 -5.52 10.32
N ALA A 73 11.63 -5.05 11.57
CA ALA A 73 10.40 -4.48 12.14
C ALA A 73 9.86 -3.35 11.25
N VAL A 74 10.73 -2.43 10.80
CA VAL A 74 10.35 -1.36 9.87
C VAL A 74 9.78 -1.90 8.55
N ALA A 75 10.30 -3.02 8.02
CA ALA A 75 9.80 -3.60 6.78
C ALA A 75 8.45 -4.30 6.95
N GLU A 76 8.17 -4.87 8.13
CA GLU A 76 6.85 -5.41 8.47
C GLU A 76 5.80 -4.30 8.42
N GLU A 77 6.02 -3.18 9.09
CA GLU A 77 5.02 -2.10 9.15
C GLU A 77 4.79 -1.43 7.78
N TYR A 78 5.84 -1.29 6.97
CA TYR A 78 5.65 -0.87 5.57
C TYR A 78 4.87 -1.89 4.75
N ALA A 79 5.08 -3.19 4.97
CA ALA A 79 4.34 -4.23 4.28
C ALA A 79 2.86 -4.20 4.68
N ASP A 80 2.55 -4.00 5.96
CA ASP A 80 1.18 -3.89 6.47
C ASP A 80 0.46 -2.67 5.88
N LEU A 81 1.13 -1.52 5.80
CA LEU A 81 0.61 -0.35 5.08
C LEU A 81 0.29 -0.67 3.62
N ILE A 82 1.22 -1.27 2.88
CA ILE A 82 1.04 -1.60 1.47
C ILE A 82 -0.13 -2.59 1.29
N ILE A 83 -0.22 -3.62 2.14
CA ILE A 83 -1.30 -4.62 2.10
C ILE A 83 -2.66 -3.94 2.32
N ARG A 84 -2.77 -3.01 3.27
CA ARG A 84 -4.00 -2.24 3.52
C ARG A 84 -4.38 -1.38 2.32
N VAL A 85 -3.43 -0.65 1.74
CA VAL A 85 -3.67 0.17 0.53
C VAL A 85 -4.18 -0.70 -0.61
N LEU A 86 -3.51 -1.82 -0.89
CA LEU A 86 -3.89 -2.74 -1.95
C LEU A 86 -5.29 -3.36 -1.72
N GLY A 87 -5.58 -3.76 -0.48
CA GLY A 87 -6.90 -4.28 -0.09
C GLY A 87 -8.00 -3.24 -0.29
N ALA A 88 -7.76 -1.99 0.12
CA ALA A 88 -8.69 -0.88 -0.10
C ALA A 88 -8.91 -0.61 -1.60
N CYS A 89 -7.83 -0.53 -2.38
CA CYS A 89 -7.95 -0.34 -3.83
C CYS A 89 -8.81 -1.43 -4.48
N ALA A 90 -8.58 -2.71 -4.13
CA ALA A 90 -9.41 -3.80 -4.65
C ALA A 90 -10.87 -3.71 -4.17
N ALA A 91 -11.13 -3.30 -2.92
CA ALA A 91 -12.48 -3.12 -2.40
C ALA A 91 -13.26 -2.03 -3.15
N HIS A 92 -12.57 -0.96 -3.56
CA HIS A 92 -13.13 0.18 -4.29
C HIS A 92 -13.07 0.04 -5.82
N GLY A 93 -12.54 -1.08 -6.35
CA GLY A 93 -12.39 -1.27 -7.79
C GLY A 93 -11.37 -0.32 -8.45
N ILE A 94 -10.39 0.16 -7.68
CA ILE A 94 -9.33 1.05 -8.15
C ILE A 94 -8.22 0.22 -8.81
N ASP A 95 -7.94 0.50 -10.09
CA ASP A 95 -6.81 -0.08 -10.82
C ASP A 95 -5.49 0.58 -10.41
N ILE A 96 -5.01 0.20 -9.22
CA ILE A 96 -3.84 0.81 -8.60
C ILE A 96 -2.55 0.60 -9.41
N GLY A 97 -2.45 -0.50 -10.17
CA GLY A 97 -1.33 -0.78 -11.05
C GLY A 97 -1.18 0.29 -12.12
N THR A 98 -2.24 0.47 -12.92
CA THR A 98 -2.31 1.50 -13.96
C THR A 98 -2.11 2.91 -13.39
N ALA A 99 -2.69 3.19 -12.21
CA ALA A 99 -2.53 4.48 -11.55
C ALA A 99 -1.08 4.78 -11.12
N ILE A 100 -0.36 3.78 -10.58
CA ILE A 100 1.05 3.89 -10.19
C ILE A 100 1.92 4.15 -11.43
N GLU A 101 1.72 3.41 -12.52
CA GLU A 101 2.50 3.58 -13.74
C GLU A 101 2.32 4.97 -14.35
N ALA A 102 1.07 5.40 -14.51
CA ALA A 102 0.76 6.75 -14.97
C ALA A 102 1.40 7.81 -14.06
N LYS A 103 1.41 7.58 -12.75
CA LYS A 103 2.02 8.51 -11.79
C LYS A 103 3.55 8.51 -11.85
N MET A 104 4.18 7.36 -12.06
CA MET A 104 5.63 7.25 -12.21
C MET A 104 6.10 7.97 -13.47
N ALA A 105 5.46 7.72 -14.62
CA ALA A 105 5.76 8.41 -15.87
C ALA A 105 5.59 9.94 -15.74
N PHE A 106 4.54 10.40 -15.05
CA PHE A 106 4.36 11.81 -14.75
C PHE A 106 5.48 12.37 -13.85
N ASN A 107 5.93 11.61 -12.86
CA ASN A 107 6.96 12.05 -11.92
C ASN A 107 8.36 12.12 -12.55
N GLU A 108 8.67 11.25 -13.52
CA GLU A 108 9.93 11.29 -14.29
C GLU A 108 10.10 12.60 -15.07
N GLY A 109 8.99 13.19 -15.53
CA GLY A 109 8.99 14.50 -16.19
C GLY A 109 9.17 15.69 -15.24
N ARG A 110 9.22 15.49 -13.91
CA ARG A 110 9.34 16.60 -12.95
C ARG A 110 10.79 17.08 -12.85
N PRO A 111 11.03 18.42 -12.79
CA PRO A 111 12.35 18.95 -12.46
C PRO A 111 12.78 18.51 -11.06
N TYR A 112 14.09 18.46 -10.81
CA TYR A 112 14.66 18.05 -9.52
C TYR A 112 13.98 18.77 -8.34
N ARG A 113 13.48 17.97 -7.38
CA ARG A 113 12.67 18.36 -6.21
C ARG A 113 11.37 19.10 -6.50
N HIS A 114 11.08 19.48 -7.74
CA HIS A 114 9.87 20.21 -8.13
C HIS A 114 9.60 21.42 -7.19
N GLY A 115 10.65 22.14 -6.83
CA GLY A 115 10.59 23.30 -5.92
C GLY A 115 10.39 22.98 -4.43
N LYS A 116 10.40 21.71 -4.01
CA LYS A 116 10.27 21.32 -2.61
C LYS A 116 11.62 21.34 -1.87
N LYS A 117 11.58 21.73 -0.60
CA LYS A 117 12.76 21.77 0.30
C LYS A 117 13.08 20.42 0.94
N PHE A 118 12.07 19.58 1.06
CA PHE A 118 12.07 18.28 1.71
C PHE A 118 11.38 17.28 0.79
#